data_AF-A0A7K6T6A1-F1
#
_entry.id   AF-A0A7K6T6A1-F1
#
_cell.length_a   1.000
_cell.length_b   1.000
_cell.length_c   1.000
_cell.angle_alpha   90.00
_cell.angle_beta   90.00
_cell.angle_gamma   90.00
#
_symmetry.space_group_name_H-M   'P 1'
#
loop_
_entity.id
_entity.type
_entity.pdbx_description
1 polymer ?
#
loop_
_entity_poly.entity_id
_entity_poly.type
_entity_poly.pdbx_seq_one_letter_code
_entity_poly.pdbx_strand_id
1 'polypeptide(L)'
;MSIRGLKKKQPKTFKVKIITVDAEMEFSCEMKWKGKDLFDLVCRALGLRETWFFGLQYTMKGICTWLKMDKKVLDQEIPKEDPISFHFLAKFYPEKVEEELLQEITQHLFFLQVKKQILDEEIYCSPEATVLLASYAVQAKYGDYDPNFHEPGFLAHDELLPKRVLRQYQLTAEMWEEKITAWYAEHRGIARDEAEMNYLKIAQDLEMYGVNYFPIAQNKNHTDLLLGVDAKGIHIYSINNRFSPNKSFEWSAIRNISYSEKELTIKPLDKKAEVFKFFSSQLKVNKLILQLCIGNHDLFMRRRKVDSIEIQQMKAQAREEKARKKMENQRLAREKQLREEAERAKEELERRLFQLEDEARQANEALLRSQEAAELLAEKAQIAEEEAKLLAQNAAEAEQERQRLEITALKTKEEKRLMEQKMREAELIAVKLVKESDRRAKEAEHLKQDLHEAREAERKAKQKLLDITKLNYPHMVKYPQSSPTDRDANFDKGSIKLDLKDIDLKRLSFEIERERLDYLEKSKKFEDRLKELKSEILALKLEEKQSGLY
;
A
#
# COMPACT_ATOMS: atom_id res chain seq x y z
N MET A 1 12.13 -48.04 -55.78
CA MET A 1 11.08 -47.20 -55.16
C MET A 1 11.76 -45.99 -54.52
N SER A 2 11.48 -44.77 -54.98
CA SER A 2 12.08 -43.55 -54.42
C SER A 2 10.97 -42.64 -53.91
N ILE A 3 10.89 -42.53 -52.59
CA ILE A 3 10.01 -41.61 -51.86
C ILE A 3 10.67 -40.23 -51.93
N ARG A 4 10.38 -39.44 -52.98
CA ARG A 4 10.78 -38.02 -53.03
C ARG A 4 9.58 -37.14 -53.32
N GLY A 5 9.19 -36.37 -52.31
CA GLY A 5 8.83 -34.97 -52.52
C GLY A 5 7.37 -34.53 -52.43
N LEU A 6 6.61 -34.94 -51.40
CA LEU A 6 5.43 -34.17 -50.99
C LEU A 6 5.87 -32.92 -50.19
N LYS A 7 6.43 -31.91 -50.86
CA LYS A 7 6.57 -30.58 -50.25
C LYS A 7 5.16 -30.00 -50.08
N LYS A 8 4.63 -30.02 -48.85
CA LYS A 8 3.39 -29.28 -48.50
C LYS A 8 3.57 -27.83 -48.96
N LYS A 9 2.76 -27.38 -49.93
CA LYS A 9 2.66 -25.95 -50.30
C LYS A 9 2.36 -25.18 -49.03
N GLN A 10 3.21 -24.21 -48.68
CA GLN A 10 2.92 -23.31 -47.57
C GLN A 10 1.62 -22.55 -47.88
N PRO A 11 0.66 -22.50 -46.93
CA PRO A 11 -0.56 -21.77 -47.11
C PRO A 11 -0.24 -20.28 -47.30
N LYS A 12 -0.91 -19.63 -48.27
CA LYS A 12 -0.81 -18.18 -48.42
C LYS A 12 -1.41 -17.51 -47.17
N THR A 13 -0.72 -16.49 -46.67
CA THR A 13 -1.14 -15.75 -45.48
C THR A 13 -1.29 -14.26 -45.77
N PHE A 14 -1.97 -13.55 -44.86
CA PHE A 14 -2.06 -12.10 -44.80
C PHE A 14 -1.79 -11.65 -43.37
N LYS A 15 -1.31 -10.42 -43.18
CA LYS A 15 -1.01 -9.89 -41.85
C LYS A 15 -2.20 -9.12 -41.28
N VAL A 16 -2.42 -9.29 -39.99
CA VAL A 16 -3.39 -8.51 -39.23
C VAL A 16 -2.71 -7.93 -38.00
N LYS A 17 -3.08 -6.70 -37.66
CA LYS A 17 -2.73 -6.02 -36.42
C LYS A 17 -3.99 -5.95 -35.55
N ILE A 18 -3.87 -6.40 -34.31
CA ILE A 18 -4.93 -6.37 -33.30
C ILE A 18 -4.51 -5.36 -32.25
N ILE A 19 -5.37 -4.38 -32.02
CA ILE A 19 -5.16 -3.25 -31.12
C ILE A 19 -6.12 -3.44 -29.93
N THR A 20 -5.59 -3.74 -28.75
CA THR A 20 -6.32 -3.61 -27.48
C THR A 20 -6.16 -2.17 -26.98
N VAL A 21 -6.73 -1.82 -25.82
CA VAL A 21 -6.58 -0.47 -25.26
C VAL A 21 -5.14 -0.19 -24.79
N ASP A 22 -4.37 -1.24 -24.48
CA ASP A 22 -3.03 -1.18 -23.88
C ASP A 22 -1.92 -1.87 -24.69
N ALA A 23 -2.25 -2.64 -25.73
CA ALA A 23 -1.30 -3.43 -26.48
C ALA A 23 -1.63 -3.53 -27.98
N GLU A 24 -0.61 -3.75 -28.78
CA GLU A 24 -0.73 -4.12 -30.19
C GLU A 24 -0.11 -5.50 -30.43
N MET A 25 -0.78 -6.33 -31.22
CA MET A 25 -0.33 -7.68 -31.56
C MET A 25 -0.46 -7.90 -33.06
N GLU A 26 0.58 -8.46 -33.69
CA GLU A 26 0.53 -8.83 -35.11
C GLU A 26 0.44 -10.34 -35.29
N PHE A 27 -0.44 -10.77 -36.21
CA PHE A 27 -0.64 -12.17 -36.55
C PHE A 27 -0.54 -12.40 -38.06
N SER A 28 -0.06 -13.58 -38.45
CA SER A 28 -0.09 -14.07 -39.83
C SER A 28 -1.24 -15.08 -39.98
N CYS A 29 -2.25 -14.70 -40.74
CA CYS A 29 -3.51 -15.42 -40.88
C CYS A 29 -3.59 -16.13 -42.23
N GLU A 30 -4.13 -17.36 -42.29
CA GLU A 30 -4.33 -18.01 -43.59
C GLU A 30 -5.45 -17.35 -44.38
N MET A 31 -5.32 -17.23 -45.71
CA MET A 31 -6.34 -16.59 -46.58
C MET A 31 -7.75 -17.20 -46.46
N LYS A 32 -7.88 -18.43 -45.94
CA LYS A 32 -9.17 -19.13 -45.78
C LYS A 32 -9.87 -18.84 -44.44
N TRP A 33 -9.19 -18.19 -43.50
CA TRP A 33 -9.70 -18.00 -42.14
C TRP A 33 -10.97 -17.16 -42.11
N LYS A 34 -11.89 -17.61 -41.26
CA LYS A 34 -13.09 -16.89 -40.86
C LYS A 34 -12.79 -15.91 -39.73
N GLY A 35 -13.72 -14.99 -39.49
CA GLY A 35 -13.64 -14.08 -38.35
C GLY A 35 -13.50 -14.84 -37.03
N LYS A 36 -14.17 -15.99 -36.89
CA LYS A 36 -14.06 -16.86 -35.71
C LYS A 36 -12.64 -17.40 -35.51
N ASP A 37 -11.96 -17.84 -36.57
CA ASP A 37 -10.60 -18.38 -36.48
C ASP A 37 -9.61 -17.32 -35.97
N LEU A 38 -9.72 -16.10 -36.51
CA LEU A 38 -8.93 -14.95 -36.07
C LEU A 38 -9.26 -14.58 -34.62
N PHE A 39 -10.55 -14.43 -34.30
CA PHE A 39 -10.98 -14.08 -32.95
C PHE A 39 -10.52 -15.09 -31.90
N ASP A 40 -10.62 -16.38 -32.19
CA ASP A 40 -10.18 -17.45 -31.27
C ASP A 40 -8.66 -17.49 -31.11
N LEU A 41 -7.90 -17.10 -32.14
CA LEU A 41 -6.45 -16.91 -32.00
C LEU A 41 -6.15 -15.76 -31.04
N VAL A 42 -6.83 -14.62 -31.20
CA VAL A 42 -6.65 -13.44 -30.34
C VAL A 42 -7.01 -13.76 -28.89
N CYS A 43 -8.17 -14.36 -28.64
CA CYS A 43 -8.59 -14.72 -27.29
C CYS A 43 -7.61 -15.70 -26.62
N ARG A 44 -7.08 -16.70 -27.36
CA ARG A 44 -6.05 -17.59 -26.83
C ARG A 44 -4.75 -16.87 -26.52
N ALA A 45 -4.32 -15.95 -27.38
CA ALA A 45 -3.11 -15.17 -27.18
C ALA A 45 -3.20 -14.24 -25.96
N LEU A 46 -4.40 -13.71 -25.67
CA LEU A 46 -4.70 -12.92 -24.47
C LEU A 46 -4.98 -13.76 -23.21
N GLY A 47 -5.14 -15.09 -23.32
CA GLY A 47 -5.56 -15.94 -22.20
C GLY A 47 -7.03 -15.74 -21.77
N LEU A 48 -7.86 -15.20 -22.67
CA LEU A 48 -9.25 -14.82 -22.40
C LEU A 48 -10.22 -15.95 -22.76
N ARG A 49 -11.02 -16.40 -21.80
CA ARG A 49 -12.06 -17.43 -21.94
C ARG A 49 -13.46 -16.82 -21.98
N GLU A 50 -13.66 -15.65 -21.39
CA GLU A 50 -14.95 -14.92 -21.37
C GLU A 50 -15.23 -14.21 -22.71
N THR A 51 -15.11 -14.95 -23.81
CA THR A 51 -15.07 -14.38 -25.17
C THR A 51 -16.39 -13.74 -25.60
N TRP A 52 -17.49 -14.02 -24.90
CA TRP A 52 -18.84 -13.58 -25.26
C TRP A 52 -19.08 -12.07 -25.08
N PHE A 53 -18.20 -11.37 -24.37
CA PHE A 53 -18.27 -9.91 -24.24
C PHE A 53 -17.61 -9.18 -25.40
N PHE A 54 -16.66 -9.80 -26.10
CA PHE A 54 -15.73 -9.10 -26.98
C PHE A 54 -16.03 -9.30 -28.47
N GLY A 55 -15.46 -8.43 -29.29
CA GLY A 55 -15.43 -8.56 -30.73
C GLY A 55 -14.24 -7.84 -31.35
N LEU A 56 -14.08 -8.02 -32.65
CA LEU A 56 -13.10 -7.27 -33.45
C LEU A 56 -13.82 -6.19 -34.25
N GLN A 57 -13.43 -4.94 -34.07
CA GLN A 57 -13.98 -3.78 -34.76
C GLN A 57 -12.99 -3.27 -35.81
N TYR A 58 -13.49 -2.85 -36.97
CA TYR A 58 -12.71 -2.19 -38.01
C TYR A 58 -13.52 -1.02 -38.58
N THR A 59 -12.81 -0.03 -39.14
CA THR A 59 -13.44 1.14 -39.74
C THR A 59 -13.61 0.92 -41.24
N MET A 60 -14.84 1.04 -41.74
CA MET A 60 -15.15 0.92 -43.16
C MET A 60 -15.82 2.23 -43.63
N LYS A 61 -15.11 3.02 -44.45
CA LYS A 61 -15.61 4.29 -45.00
C LYS A 61 -16.17 5.24 -43.90
N GLY A 62 -15.45 5.34 -42.78
CA GLY A 62 -15.84 6.15 -41.62
C GLY A 62 -16.91 5.53 -40.71
N ILE A 63 -17.38 4.29 -40.97
CA ILE A 63 -18.35 3.59 -40.13
C ILE A 63 -17.66 2.45 -39.39
N CYS A 64 -17.70 2.49 -38.06
CA CYS A 64 -17.23 1.41 -37.20
C CYS A 64 -18.10 0.16 -37.40
N THR A 65 -17.48 -0.95 -37.79
CA THR A 65 -18.15 -2.21 -38.10
C THR A 65 -17.50 -3.36 -37.34
N TRP A 66 -18.31 -4.31 -36.87
CA TRP A 66 -17.81 -5.51 -36.20
C TRP A 66 -17.57 -6.65 -37.20
N LEU A 67 -16.43 -7.33 -37.06
CA LEU A 67 -16.09 -8.52 -37.81
C LEU A 67 -17.11 -9.64 -37.53
N LYS A 68 -17.62 -10.24 -38.60
CA LYS A 68 -18.56 -11.35 -38.53
C LYS A 68 -17.80 -12.66 -38.39
N MET A 69 -18.19 -13.44 -37.39
CA MET A 69 -17.49 -14.67 -37.00
C MET A 69 -17.66 -15.80 -38.04
N ASP A 70 -18.79 -15.83 -38.73
CA ASP A 70 -19.19 -16.89 -39.68
C ASP A 70 -18.62 -16.71 -41.10
N LYS A 71 -18.09 -15.52 -41.42
CA LYS A 71 -17.57 -15.16 -42.75
C LYS A 71 -16.04 -15.11 -42.79
N LYS A 72 -15.46 -15.35 -43.96
CA LYS A 72 -14.02 -15.14 -44.19
C LYS A 72 -13.64 -13.70 -43.87
N VAL A 73 -12.45 -13.48 -43.32
CA VAL A 73 -12.00 -12.12 -42.96
C VAL A 73 -11.97 -11.23 -44.21
N LEU A 74 -11.23 -11.67 -45.24
CA LEU A 74 -11.02 -10.89 -46.47
C LEU A 74 -12.29 -10.66 -47.33
N ASP A 75 -13.39 -11.36 -47.04
CA ASP A 75 -14.67 -11.20 -47.76
C ASP A 75 -15.56 -10.09 -47.15
N GLN A 76 -15.11 -9.40 -46.10
CA GLN A 76 -15.94 -8.45 -45.33
C GLN A 76 -15.69 -6.96 -45.64
N GLU A 77 -15.29 -6.65 -46.87
CA GLU A 77 -15.08 -5.25 -47.35
C GLU A 77 -14.15 -4.42 -46.45
N ILE A 78 -13.17 -5.07 -45.82
CA ILE A 78 -12.22 -4.43 -44.92
C ILE A 78 -11.24 -3.57 -45.74
N PRO A 79 -10.76 -2.42 -45.21
CA PRO A 79 -9.67 -1.68 -45.84
C PRO A 79 -8.48 -2.59 -46.18
N LYS A 80 -7.96 -2.44 -47.40
CA LYS A 80 -6.82 -3.23 -47.91
C LYS A 80 -5.49 -2.65 -47.43
N GLU A 81 -5.37 -2.45 -46.13
CA GLU A 81 -4.14 -2.05 -45.47
C GLU A 81 -3.28 -3.30 -45.18
N ASP A 82 -1.96 -3.13 -45.12
CA ASP A 82 -1.03 -4.20 -44.73
C ASP A 82 -0.09 -3.68 -43.63
N PRO A 83 -0.25 -4.12 -42.37
CA PRO A 83 -1.21 -5.11 -41.89
C PRO A 83 -2.66 -4.56 -41.81
N ILE A 84 -3.65 -5.45 -41.90
CA ILE A 84 -5.07 -5.10 -41.67
C ILE A 84 -5.28 -4.86 -40.17
N SER A 85 -5.78 -3.68 -39.80
CA SER A 85 -5.96 -3.32 -38.38
C SER A 85 -7.38 -3.62 -37.85
N PHE A 86 -7.46 -4.23 -36.67
CA PHE A 86 -8.70 -4.41 -35.90
C PHE A 86 -8.52 -3.96 -34.46
N HIS A 87 -9.57 -3.39 -33.88
CA HIS A 87 -9.63 -3.10 -32.45
C HIS A 87 -10.35 -4.24 -31.72
N PHE A 88 -9.72 -4.81 -30.70
CA PHE A 88 -10.33 -5.80 -29.82
C PHE A 88 -11.01 -5.07 -28.66
N LEU A 89 -12.34 -5.06 -28.67
CA LEU A 89 -13.15 -4.23 -27.76
C LEU A 89 -14.28 -5.05 -27.15
N ALA A 90 -14.69 -4.68 -25.93
CA ALA A 90 -15.93 -5.13 -25.34
C ALA A 90 -17.10 -4.58 -26.17
N LYS A 91 -17.92 -5.50 -26.69
CA LYS A 91 -19.10 -5.23 -27.51
C LYS A 91 -20.39 -5.32 -26.69
N PHE A 92 -20.41 -6.22 -25.72
CA PHE A 92 -21.56 -6.46 -24.84
C PHE A 92 -21.10 -6.30 -23.40
N TYR A 93 -21.90 -5.61 -22.59
CA TYR A 93 -21.56 -5.29 -21.20
C TYR A 93 -22.28 -6.25 -20.23
N PRO A 94 -21.69 -6.56 -19.07
CA PRO A 94 -22.37 -7.32 -18.02
C PRO A 94 -23.57 -6.52 -17.44
N GLU A 95 -24.57 -7.23 -16.93
CA GLU A 95 -25.62 -6.65 -16.07
C GLU A 95 -25.05 -6.30 -14.68
N LYS A 96 -24.07 -7.09 -14.19
CA LYS A 96 -23.35 -6.83 -12.94
C LYS A 96 -21.88 -7.21 -13.06
N VAL A 97 -20.99 -6.22 -12.97
CA VAL A 97 -19.54 -6.42 -13.22
C VAL A 97 -18.91 -7.42 -12.24
N GLU A 98 -19.25 -7.35 -10.95
CA GLU A 98 -18.64 -8.19 -9.90
C GLU A 98 -19.09 -9.66 -9.96
N GLU A 99 -20.28 -9.95 -10.51
CA GLU A 99 -20.81 -11.31 -10.62
C GLU A 99 -20.42 -12.00 -11.94
N GLU A 100 -20.18 -11.21 -12.99
CA GLU A 100 -20.00 -11.71 -14.35
C GLU A 100 -18.57 -11.65 -14.89
N LEU A 101 -17.73 -10.72 -14.41
CA LEU A 101 -16.33 -10.63 -14.85
C LEU A 101 -15.46 -11.53 -13.96
N LEU A 102 -15.09 -12.69 -14.48
CA LEU A 102 -14.45 -13.75 -13.68
C LEU A 102 -12.92 -13.71 -13.75
N GLN A 103 -12.36 -13.39 -14.92
CA GLN A 103 -10.92 -13.35 -15.14
C GLN A 103 -10.39 -11.91 -15.01
N GLU A 104 -9.21 -11.77 -14.40
CA GLU A 104 -8.53 -10.48 -14.28
C GLU A 104 -8.27 -9.83 -15.64
N ILE A 105 -7.90 -10.59 -16.67
CA ILE A 105 -7.72 -10.04 -18.02
C ILE A 105 -9.01 -9.45 -18.58
N THR A 106 -10.15 -10.11 -18.36
CA THR A 106 -11.46 -9.62 -18.80
C THR A 106 -11.79 -8.33 -18.08
N GLN A 107 -11.63 -8.32 -16.76
CA GLN A 107 -11.85 -7.15 -15.93
C GLN A 107 -10.95 -5.98 -16.36
N HIS A 108 -9.67 -6.24 -16.58
CA HIS A 108 -8.69 -5.23 -16.98
C HIS A 108 -9.06 -4.57 -18.32
N LEU A 109 -9.44 -5.37 -19.31
CA LEU A 109 -9.86 -4.85 -20.62
C LEU A 109 -11.15 -4.01 -20.52
N PHE A 110 -12.11 -4.42 -19.69
CA PHE A 110 -13.31 -3.62 -19.41
C PHE A 110 -12.94 -2.31 -18.71
N PHE A 111 -12.11 -2.34 -17.68
CA PHE A 111 -11.64 -1.17 -16.95
C PHE A 111 -11.01 -0.15 -17.90
N LEU A 112 -10.06 -0.59 -18.72
CA LEU A 112 -9.37 0.27 -19.67
C LEU A 112 -10.33 0.89 -20.70
N GLN A 113 -11.24 0.08 -21.26
CA GLN A 113 -12.21 0.57 -22.23
C GLN A 113 -13.16 1.59 -21.61
N VAL A 114 -13.77 1.27 -20.46
CA VAL A 114 -14.71 2.18 -19.78
C VAL A 114 -14.00 3.47 -19.34
N LYS A 115 -12.78 3.37 -18.81
CA LYS A 115 -11.97 4.54 -18.47
C LYS A 115 -11.76 5.43 -19.70
N LYS A 116 -11.36 4.85 -20.82
CA LYS A 116 -11.20 5.58 -22.08
C LYS A 116 -12.50 6.26 -22.52
N GLN A 117 -13.62 5.57 -22.46
CA GLN A 117 -14.94 6.11 -22.83
C GLN A 117 -15.39 7.28 -21.94
N ILE A 118 -15.05 7.26 -20.65
CA ILE A 118 -15.31 8.38 -19.74
C ILE A 118 -14.42 9.57 -20.08
N LEU A 119 -13.12 9.35 -20.30
CA LEU A 119 -12.16 10.41 -20.66
C LEU A 119 -12.46 11.04 -22.02
N ASP A 120 -12.84 10.22 -23.00
CA ASP A 120 -13.25 10.65 -24.36
C ASP A 120 -14.68 11.26 -24.39
N GLU A 121 -15.35 11.35 -23.24
CA GLU A 121 -16.70 11.93 -23.07
C GLU A 121 -17.81 11.16 -23.83
N GLU A 122 -17.57 9.89 -24.16
CA GLU A 122 -18.61 8.99 -24.67
C GLU A 122 -19.61 8.61 -23.57
N ILE A 123 -19.13 8.44 -22.35
CA ILE A 123 -19.92 8.21 -21.14
C ILE A 123 -19.85 9.47 -20.27
N TYR A 124 -21.00 10.10 -20.04
CA TYR A 124 -21.05 11.20 -19.08
C TYR A 124 -20.75 10.70 -17.67
N CYS A 125 -19.86 11.40 -16.98
CA CYS A 125 -19.57 11.20 -15.57
C CYS A 125 -19.64 12.55 -14.84
N SER A 126 -20.22 12.56 -13.65
CA SER A 126 -20.25 13.78 -12.82
C SER A 126 -18.82 14.12 -12.36
N PRO A 127 -18.51 15.40 -12.10
CA PRO A 127 -17.17 15.81 -11.66
C PRO A 127 -16.68 15.08 -10.39
N GLU A 128 -17.56 14.89 -9.42
CA GLU A 128 -17.26 14.20 -8.17
C GLU A 128 -16.95 12.72 -8.40
N ALA A 129 -17.80 12.05 -9.18
CA ALA A 129 -17.59 10.66 -9.57
C ALA A 129 -16.30 10.52 -10.40
N THR A 130 -15.97 11.50 -11.23
CA THR A 130 -14.74 11.49 -12.04
C THR A 130 -13.49 11.55 -11.16
N VAL A 131 -13.46 12.41 -10.14
CA VAL A 131 -12.32 12.46 -9.19
C VAL A 131 -12.16 11.13 -8.46
N LEU A 132 -13.27 10.54 -8.00
CA LEU A 132 -13.25 9.24 -7.34
C LEU A 132 -12.76 8.13 -8.29
N LEU A 133 -13.26 8.08 -9.52
CA LEU A 133 -12.81 7.15 -10.55
C LEU A 133 -11.32 7.35 -10.88
N ALA A 134 -10.85 8.58 -10.98
CA ALA A 134 -9.44 8.89 -11.18
C ALA A 134 -8.57 8.34 -10.04
N SER A 135 -9.01 8.47 -8.79
CA SER A 135 -8.28 7.93 -7.63
C SER A 135 -8.13 6.40 -7.67
N TYR A 136 -9.17 5.66 -8.10
CA TYR A 136 -9.07 4.22 -8.32
C TYR A 136 -8.17 3.88 -9.51
N ALA A 137 -8.20 4.68 -10.59
CA ALA A 137 -7.32 4.48 -11.74
C ALA A 137 -5.83 4.70 -11.38
N VAL A 138 -5.54 5.65 -10.49
CA VAL A 138 -4.20 5.91 -9.94
C VAL A 138 -3.77 4.74 -9.04
N GLN A 139 -4.63 4.27 -8.13
CA GLN A 139 -4.35 3.08 -7.30
C GLN A 139 -4.06 1.85 -8.17
N ALA A 140 -4.85 1.62 -9.23
CA ALA A 140 -4.63 0.51 -10.15
C ALA A 140 -3.29 0.61 -10.90
N LYS A 141 -2.83 1.83 -11.20
CA LYS A 141 -1.58 2.07 -11.96
C LYS A 141 -0.34 2.04 -11.06
N TYR A 142 -0.38 2.67 -9.89
CA TYR A 142 0.79 2.96 -9.06
C TYR A 142 0.87 2.13 -7.77
N GLY A 143 -0.20 1.41 -7.38
CA GLY A 143 -0.24 0.70 -6.10
C GLY A 143 -0.61 1.65 -4.96
N ASP A 144 -0.06 1.46 -3.76
CA ASP A 144 -0.38 2.30 -2.60
C ASP A 144 0.30 3.67 -2.66
N TYR A 145 -0.44 4.71 -2.26
CA TYR A 145 0.14 6.04 -2.06
C TYR A 145 1.19 6.03 -0.94
N ASP A 146 2.34 6.63 -1.24
CA ASP A 146 3.43 6.89 -0.31
C ASP A 146 3.93 8.32 -0.52
N PRO A 147 3.77 9.22 0.47
CA PRO A 147 4.16 10.62 0.33
C PRO A 147 5.66 10.83 0.16
N ASN A 148 6.50 9.83 0.44
CA ASN A 148 7.95 9.92 0.22
C ASN A 148 8.37 9.64 -1.23
N PHE A 149 7.51 8.99 -2.01
CA PHE A 149 7.77 8.63 -3.41
C PHE A 149 6.87 9.40 -4.40
N HIS A 150 5.68 9.78 -3.97
CA HIS A 150 4.70 10.47 -4.79
C HIS A 150 4.70 11.97 -4.47
N GLU A 151 5.71 12.67 -4.96
CA GLU A 151 5.84 14.12 -4.82
C GLU A 151 4.81 14.87 -5.68
N PRO A 152 4.41 16.11 -5.31
CA PRO A 152 3.50 16.92 -6.11
C PRO A 152 3.95 17.05 -7.57
N GLY A 153 3.04 16.80 -8.51
CA GLY A 153 3.29 16.79 -9.95
C GLY A 153 3.51 15.39 -10.54
N PHE A 154 3.54 14.32 -9.72
CA PHE A 154 3.73 12.95 -10.22
C PHE A 154 2.61 12.48 -11.15
N LEU A 155 1.42 13.11 -11.07
CA LEU A 155 0.27 12.82 -11.96
C LEU A 155 0.19 13.76 -13.18
N ALA A 156 1.14 14.67 -13.38
CA ALA A 156 1.05 15.70 -14.43
C ALA A 156 0.97 15.15 -15.87
N HIS A 157 1.45 13.92 -16.09
CA HIS A 157 1.41 13.24 -17.40
C HIS A 157 0.22 12.29 -17.58
N ASP A 158 -0.60 12.10 -16.56
CA ASP A 158 -1.76 11.22 -16.61
C ASP A 158 -3.02 11.96 -17.08
N GLU A 159 -3.68 11.42 -18.10
CA GLU A 159 -5.03 11.87 -18.48
C GLU A 159 -6.05 11.22 -17.53
N LEU A 160 -6.41 11.95 -16.47
CA LEU A 160 -7.26 11.45 -15.38
C LEU A 160 -8.69 11.99 -15.41
N LEU A 161 -8.91 13.16 -16.01
CA LEU A 161 -10.20 13.86 -16.00
C LEU A 161 -10.64 14.24 -17.43
N PRO A 162 -11.94 14.15 -17.76
CA PRO A 162 -12.48 14.62 -19.02
C PRO A 162 -12.29 16.14 -19.19
N LYS A 163 -12.10 16.57 -20.44
CA LYS A 163 -11.82 17.98 -20.78
C LYS A 163 -12.92 18.94 -20.32
N ARG A 164 -14.19 18.51 -20.33
CA ARG A 164 -15.32 19.27 -19.78
C ARG A 164 -15.16 19.54 -18.29
N VAL A 165 -14.76 18.54 -17.50
CA VAL A 165 -14.56 18.71 -16.04
C VAL A 165 -13.45 19.72 -15.78
N LEU A 166 -12.32 19.60 -16.48
CA LEU A 166 -11.21 20.55 -16.35
C LEU A 166 -11.60 22.00 -16.69
N ARG A 167 -12.53 22.20 -17.63
CA ARG A 167 -12.97 23.54 -18.06
C ARG A 167 -14.09 24.15 -17.23
N GLN A 168 -14.89 23.34 -16.51
CA GLN A 168 -16.08 23.80 -15.79
C GLN A 168 -15.79 24.40 -14.41
N TYR A 169 -14.57 24.21 -13.88
CA TYR A 169 -14.22 24.57 -12.51
C TYR A 169 -12.98 25.47 -12.48
N GLN A 170 -12.93 26.38 -11.51
CA GLN A 170 -11.78 27.26 -11.25
C GLN A 170 -10.69 26.51 -10.47
N LEU A 171 -10.18 25.42 -11.04
CA LEU A 171 -9.17 24.56 -10.43
C LEU A 171 -7.96 24.43 -11.37
N THR A 172 -6.76 24.62 -10.82
CA THR A 172 -5.51 24.34 -11.55
C THR A 172 -5.28 22.84 -11.65
N ALA A 173 -4.36 22.41 -12.52
CA ALA A 173 -3.96 21.00 -12.61
C ALA A 173 -3.46 20.46 -11.26
N GLU A 174 -2.67 21.26 -10.53
CA GLU A 174 -2.17 20.93 -9.19
C GLU A 174 -3.30 20.75 -8.18
N MET A 175 -4.31 21.63 -8.17
CA MET A 175 -5.45 21.49 -7.26
C MET A 175 -6.31 20.26 -7.58
N TRP A 176 -6.44 19.88 -8.86
CA TRP A 176 -7.08 18.62 -9.24
C TRP A 176 -6.27 17.42 -8.76
N GLU A 177 -4.95 17.46 -8.92
CA GLU A 177 -4.02 16.44 -8.43
C GLU A 177 -4.12 16.28 -6.91
N GLU A 178 -4.18 17.37 -6.14
CA GLU A 178 -4.39 17.32 -4.69
C GLU A 178 -5.70 16.61 -4.32
N LYS A 179 -6.81 16.95 -5.00
CA LYS A 179 -8.10 16.31 -4.76
C LYS A 179 -8.08 14.82 -5.09
N ILE A 180 -7.46 14.43 -6.21
CA ILE A 180 -7.32 13.02 -6.59
C ILE A 180 -6.43 12.29 -5.58
N THR A 181 -5.32 12.90 -5.17
CA THR A 181 -4.35 12.33 -4.24
C THR A 181 -4.94 12.12 -2.85
N ALA A 182 -5.82 13.02 -2.39
CA ALA A 182 -6.54 12.87 -1.13
C ALA A 182 -7.42 11.61 -1.11
N TRP A 183 -8.06 11.26 -2.23
CA TRP A 183 -8.81 10.00 -2.37
C TRP A 183 -7.89 8.80 -2.59
N TYR A 184 -6.81 8.98 -3.36
CA TYR A 184 -5.82 7.94 -3.59
C TYR A 184 -5.20 7.42 -2.28
N ALA A 185 -4.89 8.31 -1.34
CA ALA A 185 -4.34 7.95 -0.03
C ALA A 185 -5.27 7.04 0.81
N GLU A 186 -6.59 7.12 0.59
CA GLU A 186 -7.58 6.29 1.29
C GLU A 186 -7.69 4.87 0.73
N HIS A 187 -7.19 4.64 -0.49
CA HIS A 187 -7.23 3.33 -1.16
C HIS A 187 -6.08 2.40 -0.75
N ARG A 188 -5.29 2.81 0.25
CA ARG A 188 -4.14 2.04 0.73
C ARG A 188 -4.54 0.61 1.11
N GLY A 189 -3.81 -0.36 0.57
CA GLY A 189 -4.03 -1.79 0.74
C GLY A 189 -5.02 -2.40 -0.24
N ILE A 190 -5.65 -1.60 -1.13
CA ILE A 190 -6.48 -2.12 -2.22
C ILE A 190 -5.57 -2.60 -3.34
N ALA A 191 -5.68 -3.88 -3.69
CA ALA A 191 -4.92 -4.47 -4.79
C ALA A 191 -5.37 -3.90 -6.15
N ARG A 192 -4.51 -3.97 -7.17
CA ARG A 192 -4.80 -3.44 -8.51
C ARG A 192 -6.11 -3.99 -9.09
N ASP A 193 -6.31 -5.30 -9.04
CA ASP A 193 -7.53 -5.97 -9.51
C ASP A 193 -8.75 -5.51 -8.71
N GLU A 194 -8.64 -5.31 -7.40
CA GLU A 194 -9.74 -4.76 -6.61
C GLU A 194 -10.04 -3.30 -6.95
N ALA A 195 -9.03 -2.47 -7.22
CA ALA A 195 -9.19 -1.08 -7.64
C ALA A 195 -9.87 -0.96 -9.01
N GLU A 196 -9.47 -1.78 -9.98
CA GLU A 196 -10.11 -1.85 -11.29
C GLU A 196 -11.57 -2.33 -11.20
N MET A 197 -11.87 -3.30 -10.32
CA MET A 197 -13.24 -3.74 -10.07
C MET A 197 -14.07 -2.64 -9.39
N ASN A 198 -13.53 -1.95 -8.39
CA ASN A 198 -14.23 -0.84 -7.73
C ASN A 198 -14.53 0.32 -8.69
N TYR A 199 -13.58 0.63 -9.60
CA TYR A 199 -13.82 1.58 -10.70
C TYR A 199 -15.04 1.16 -11.53
N LEU A 200 -15.07 -0.10 -11.98
CA LEU A 200 -16.17 -0.62 -12.79
C LEU A 200 -17.50 -0.68 -12.03
N LYS A 201 -17.47 -0.96 -10.72
CA LYS A 201 -18.67 -0.98 -9.87
C LYS A 201 -19.35 0.37 -9.77
N ILE A 202 -18.57 1.46 -9.79
CA ILE A 202 -19.09 2.83 -9.82
C ILE A 202 -19.54 3.17 -11.25
N ALA A 203 -18.71 2.86 -12.25
CA ALA A 203 -18.99 3.22 -13.63
C ALA A 203 -20.24 2.52 -14.21
N GLN A 204 -20.57 1.31 -13.75
CA GLN A 204 -21.75 0.56 -14.22
C GLN A 204 -23.09 1.27 -13.90
N ASP A 205 -23.09 2.14 -12.89
CA ASP A 205 -24.28 2.88 -12.44
C ASP A 205 -24.47 4.20 -13.20
N LEU A 206 -23.52 4.60 -14.05
CA LEU A 206 -23.66 5.78 -14.92
C LEU A 206 -24.73 5.54 -16.00
N GLU A 207 -25.56 6.55 -16.27
CA GLU A 207 -26.74 6.41 -17.13
C GLU A 207 -26.42 6.01 -18.58
N MET A 208 -25.23 6.38 -19.06
CA MET A 208 -24.77 6.12 -20.42
C MET A 208 -23.90 4.85 -20.52
N TYR A 209 -23.64 4.17 -19.40
CA TYR A 209 -22.77 2.99 -19.36
C TYR A 209 -23.34 1.84 -20.20
N GLY A 210 -22.53 1.33 -21.14
CA GLY A 210 -22.89 0.18 -21.96
C GLY A 210 -24.03 0.42 -22.96
N VAL A 211 -24.50 1.67 -23.12
CA VAL A 211 -25.60 2.02 -24.03
C VAL A 211 -25.07 2.33 -25.42
N ASN A 212 -25.54 1.58 -26.43
CA ASN A 212 -25.24 1.86 -27.83
C ASN A 212 -26.34 2.75 -28.43
N TYR A 213 -25.98 3.99 -28.77
CA TYR A 213 -26.92 4.99 -29.26
C TYR A 213 -27.03 5.04 -30.80
N PHE A 214 -28.25 5.10 -31.32
CA PHE A 214 -28.55 5.22 -32.75
C PHE A 214 -29.60 6.31 -32.99
N PRO A 215 -29.31 7.32 -33.84
CA PRO A 215 -30.32 8.28 -34.27
C PRO A 215 -31.43 7.58 -35.05
N ILE A 216 -32.67 7.80 -34.64
CA ILE A 216 -33.86 7.21 -35.25
C ILE A 216 -34.94 8.27 -35.48
N ALA A 217 -35.84 7.98 -36.39
CA ALA A 217 -36.97 8.83 -36.75
C ALA A 217 -38.27 8.07 -36.47
N GLN A 218 -39.20 8.66 -35.71
CA GLN A 218 -40.50 8.01 -35.48
C GLN A 218 -41.36 8.01 -36.74
N ASN A 219 -41.22 9.06 -37.56
CA ASN A 219 -41.85 9.18 -38.88
C ASN A 219 -40.78 9.32 -39.96
N LYS A 220 -41.08 8.91 -41.21
CA LYS A 220 -40.09 8.78 -42.31
C LYS A 220 -39.22 10.01 -42.64
N ASN A 221 -39.54 11.20 -42.12
CA ASN A 221 -38.98 12.48 -42.57
C ASN A 221 -38.25 13.32 -41.51
N HIS A 222 -38.23 12.93 -40.22
CA HIS A 222 -37.56 13.71 -39.18
C HIS A 222 -36.89 12.81 -38.12
N THR A 223 -35.57 12.93 -37.97
CA THR A 223 -34.82 12.29 -36.87
C THR A 223 -34.98 13.13 -35.61
N ASP A 224 -35.78 12.66 -34.67
CA ASP A 224 -36.16 13.37 -33.44
C ASP A 224 -35.84 12.57 -32.17
N LEU A 225 -35.44 11.32 -32.33
CA LEU A 225 -35.25 10.37 -31.25
C LEU A 225 -33.90 9.66 -31.34
N LEU A 226 -33.49 9.10 -30.21
CA LEU A 226 -32.30 8.29 -30.09
C LEU A 226 -32.67 6.93 -29.48
N LEU A 227 -32.26 5.85 -30.16
CA LEU A 227 -32.42 4.49 -29.68
C LEU A 227 -31.16 4.11 -28.89
N GLY A 228 -31.30 3.70 -27.64
CA GLY A 228 -30.25 3.04 -26.87
C GLY A 228 -30.49 1.53 -26.82
N VAL A 229 -29.44 0.75 -27.00
CA VAL A 229 -29.45 -0.71 -26.82
C VAL A 229 -28.37 -1.09 -25.81
N ASP A 230 -28.75 -1.77 -24.74
CA ASP A 230 -27.85 -2.16 -23.66
C ASP A 230 -28.13 -3.60 -23.16
N ALA A 231 -27.51 -3.99 -22.05
CA ALA A 231 -27.66 -5.31 -21.45
C ALA A 231 -29.07 -5.56 -20.85
N LYS A 232 -29.84 -4.51 -20.55
CA LYS A 232 -31.15 -4.55 -19.88
C LYS A 232 -32.31 -4.53 -20.87
N GLY A 233 -32.16 -3.82 -21.99
CA GLY A 233 -33.20 -3.72 -23.00
C GLY A 233 -32.92 -2.74 -24.13
N ILE A 234 -34.02 -2.20 -24.64
CA ILE A 234 -34.05 -1.17 -25.67
C ILE A 234 -34.74 0.06 -25.10
N HIS A 235 -34.12 1.21 -25.30
CA HIS A 235 -34.51 2.48 -24.70
C HIS A 235 -34.68 3.54 -25.78
N ILE A 236 -35.70 4.38 -25.64
CA ILE A 236 -36.00 5.48 -26.56
C ILE A 236 -35.82 6.78 -25.82
N TYR A 237 -34.95 7.64 -26.33
CA TYR A 237 -34.56 8.91 -25.75
C TYR A 237 -34.96 10.05 -26.67
N SER A 238 -35.11 11.24 -26.11
CA SER A 238 -35.10 12.46 -26.92
C SER A 238 -33.70 12.67 -27.50
N ILE A 239 -33.60 13.23 -28.71
CA ILE A 239 -32.31 13.48 -29.35
C ILE A 239 -31.37 14.39 -28.50
N ASN A 240 -31.94 15.25 -27.66
CA ASN A 240 -31.22 16.17 -26.77
C ASN A 240 -31.07 15.64 -25.32
N ASN A 241 -31.53 14.43 -25.00
CA ASN A 241 -31.41 13.89 -23.64
C ASN A 241 -31.06 12.41 -23.67
N ARG A 242 -29.79 12.08 -23.41
CA ARG A 242 -29.28 10.70 -23.36
C ARG A 242 -29.37 10.05 -21.98
N PHE A 243 -29.74 10.79 -20.94
CA PHE A 243 -29.75 10.32 -19.55
C PHE A 243 -31.04 9.57 -19.22
N SER A 244 -32.19 10.16 -19.57
CA SER A 244 -33.49 9.64 -19.17
C SER A 244 -34.26 9.16 -20.40
N PRO A 245 -34.54 7.84 -20.52
CA PRO A 245 -35.34 7.34 -21.63
C PRO A 245 -36.81 7.73 -21.46
N ASN A 246 -37.43 8.17 -22.55
CA ASN A 246 -38.86 8.43 -22.67
C ASN A 246 -39.68 7.13 -22.65
N LYS A 247 -39.13 6.05 -23.20
CA LYS A 247 -39.76 4.72 -23.26
C LYS A 247 -38.71 3.62 -23.20
N SER A 248 -38.99 2.56 -22.45
CA SER A 248 -38.08 1.43 -22.29
C SER A 248 -38.79 0.11 -22.56
N PHE A 249 -38.10 -0.82 -23.22
CA PHE A 249 -38.53 -2.18 -23.51
C PHE A 249 -37.51 -3.15 -22.94
N GLU A 250 -37.83 -3.79 -21.82
CA GLU A 250 -36.99 -4.83 -21.25
C GLU A 250 -36.92 -6.05 -22.17
N TRP A 251 -35.78 -6.75 -22.16
CA TRP A 251 -35.62 -7.98 -22.96
C TRP A 251 -36.68 -9.05 -22.64
N SER A 252 -37.16 -9.12 -21.41
CA SER A 252 -38.26 -10.01 -20.96
C SER A 252 -39.60 -9.70 -21.63
N ALA A 253 -39.82 -8.45 -22.02
CA ALA A 253 -41.09 -7.93 -22.53
C ALA A 253 -41.13 -7.84 -24.06
N ILE A 254 -40.06 -8.23 -24.76
CA ILE A 254 -39.96 -8.18 -26.22
C ILE A 254 -40.22 -9.56 -26.81
N ARG A 255 -41.18 -9.66 -27.73
CA ARG A 255 -41.48 -10.90 -28.45
C ARG A 255 -40.63 -11.08 -29.69
N ASN A 256 -40.48 -10.01 -30.46
CA ASN A 256 -39.80 -10.07 -31.75
C ASN A 256 -39.29 -8.68 -32.15
N ILE A 257 -38.09 -8.66 -32.75
CA ILE A 257 -37.50 -7.49 -33.38
C ILE A 257 -37.25 -7.85 -34.83
N SER A 258 -37.75 -7.02 -35.74
CA SER A 258 -37.60 -7.24 -37.18
C SER A 258 -37.41 -5.92 -37.89
N TYR A 259 -36.76 -5.92 -39.05
CA TYR A 259 -36.70 -4.75 -39.92
C TYR A 259 -37.12 -5.12 -41.34
N SER A 260 -37.67 -4.13 -42.06
CA SER A 260 -37.94 -4.17 -43.49
C SER A 260 -37.47 -2.86 -44.09
N GLU A 261 -36.51 -2.93 -45.02
CA GLU A 261 -35.84 -1.75 -45.58
C GLU A 261 -35.28 -0.83 -44.47
N LYS A 262 -35.84 0.38 -44.34
CA LYS A 262 -35.46 1.36 -43.31
C LYS A 262 -36.33 1.29 -42.05
N GLU A 263 -37.47 0.61 -42.08
CA GLU A 263 -38.37 0.45 -40.93
C GLU A 263 -37.88 -0.68 -40.02
N LEU A 264 -37.77 -0.42 -38.72
CA LEU A 264 -37.53 -1.40 -37.68
C LEU A 264 -38.74 -1.45 -36.74
N THR A 265 -39.14 -2.65 -36.36
CA THR A 265 -40.35 -2.95 -35.58
C THR A 265 -39.99 -3.75 -34.35
N ILE A 266 -40.42 -3.26 -33.18
CA ILE A 266 -40.35 -3.94 -31.89
C ILE A 266 -41.77 -4.38 -31.52
N LYS A 267 -41.99 -5.68 -31.45
CA LYS A 267 -43.27 -6.27 -31.03
C LYS A 267 -43.17 -6.69 -29.56
N PRO A 268 -43.96 -6.10 -28.66
CA PRO A 268 -44.03 -6.55 -27.27
C PRO A 268 -44.55 -8.00 -27.14
N LEU A 269 -44.25 -8.62 -26.00
CA LEU A 269 -44.78 -9.93 -25.61
C LEU A 269 -46.27 -9.89 -25.32
N ASP A 270 -46.73 -8.83 -24.65
CA ASP A 270 -48.16 -8.57 -24.49
C ASP A 270 -48.78 -8.21 -25.84
N LYS A 271 -49.74 -9.03 -26.28
CA LYS A 271 -50.46 -8.84 -27.55
C LYS A 271 -51.35 -7.59 -27.54
N LYS A 272 -51.68 -7.05 -26.37
CA LYS A 272 -52.46 -5.81 -26.23
C LYS A 272 -51.59 -4.55 -26.32
N ALA A 273 -50.29 -4.68 -26.07
CA ALA A 273 -49.38 -3.55 -26.13
C ALA A 273 -49.09 -3.13 -27.57
N GLU A 274 -48.96 -1.82 -27.78
CA GLU A 274 -48.75 -1.25 -29.10
C GLU A 274 -47.38 -1.64 -29.69
N VAL A 275 -47.38 -1.98 -30.98
CA VAL A 275 -46.16 -2.28 -31.74
C VAL A 275 -45.39 -0.99 -32.00
N PHE A 276 -44.14 -0.92 -31.55
CA PHE A 276 -43.31 0.25 -31.74
C PHE A 276 -42.55 0.15 -33.07
N LYS A 277 -42.61 1.22 -33.87
CA LYS A 277 -41.97 1.30 -35.19
C LYS A 277 -41.14 2.56 -35.28
N PHE A 278 -39.98 2.46 -35.92
CA PHE A 278 -39.11 3.60 -36.19
C PHE A 278 -38.30 3.37 -37.47
N PHE A 279 -37.69 4.43 -37.98
CA PHE A 279 -36.88 4.41 -39.18
C PHE A 279 -35.44 4.81 -38.83
N SER A 280 -34.46 4.11 -39.40
CA SER A 280 -33.06 4.54 -39.36
C SER A 280 -32.66 5.21 -40.67
N SER A 281 -31.53 5.91 -40.66
CA SER A 281 -31.00 6.61 -41.84
C SER A 281 -30.66 5.65 -42.99
N GLN A 282 -30.13 4.46 -42.69
CA GLN A 282 -29.60 3.50 -43.65
C GLN A 282 -29.90 2.04 -43.26
N LEU A 283 -30.12 1.17 -44.26
CA LEU A 283 -30.31 -0.27 -44.07
C LEU A 283 -29.17 -0.94 -43.29
N LYS A 284 -27.92 -0.47 -43.47
CA LYS A 284 -26.76 -0.99 -42.74
C LYS A 284 -26.86 -0.75 -41.23
N VAL A 285 -27.45 0.36 -40.81
CA VAL A 285 -27.68 0.70 -39.40
C VAL A 285 -28.73 -0.24 -38.79
N ASN A 286 -29.83 -0.51 -39.49
CA ASN A 286 -30.82 -1.51 -39.04
C ASN A 286 -30.22 -2.90 -38.83
N LYS A 287 -29.31 -3.32 -39.72
CA LYS A 287 -28.58 -4.59 -39.56
C LYS A 287 -27.71 -4.57 -38.30
N LEU A 288 -27.00 -3.47 -38.05
CA LEU A 288 -26.16 -3.32 -36.85
C LEU A 288 -26.99 -3.35 -35.56
N ILE A 289 -28.08 -2.56 -35.51
CA ILE A 289 -29.02 -2.54 -34.38
C ILE A 289 -29.53 -3.95 -34.10
N LEU A 290 -30.04 -4.66 -35.13
CA LEU A 290 -30.57 -6.00 -34.94
C LEU A 290 -29.50 -6.98 -34.40
N GLN A 291 -28.26 -6.90 -34.90
CA GLN A 291 -27.17 -7.75 -34.41
C GLN A 291 -26.80 -7.46 -32.94
N LEU A 292 -26.87 -6.20 -32.51
CA LEU A 292 -26.68 -5.84 -31.11
C LEU A 292 -27.85 -6.32 -30.24
N CYS A 293 -29.09 -6.20 -30.72
CA CYS A 293 -30.25 -6.71 -30.00
C CYS A 293 -30.19 -8.23 -29.83
N ILE A 294 -29.82 -8.97 -30.88
CA ILE A 294 -29.67 -10.43 -30.81
C ILE A 294 -28.61 -10.81 -29.77
N GLY A 295 -27.41 -10.20 -29.82
CA GLY A 295 -26.34 -10.55 -28.89
C GLY A 295 -26.64 -10.17 -27.43
N ASN A 296 -27.22 -9.00 -27.18
CA ASN A 296 -27.64 -8.62 -25.83
C ASN A 296 -28.76 -9.53 -25.30
N HIS A 297 -29.76 -9.86 -26.15
CA HIS A 297 -30.83 -10.78 -25.77
C HIS A 297 -30.32 -12.19 -25.49
N ASP A 298 -29.38 -12.70 -26.29
CA ASP A 298 -28.75 -14.01 -26.07
C ASP A 298 -28.03 -14.07 -24.70
N LEU A 299 -27.29 -13.00 -24.34
CA LEU A 299 -26.64 -12.89 -23.04
C LEU A 299 -27.66 -12.74 -21.90
N PHE A 300 -28.69 -11.91 -22.07
CA PHE A 300 -29.80 -11.79 -21.13
C PHE A 300 -30.47 -13.14 -20.83
N MET A 301 -30.69 -13.96 -21.87
CA MET A 301 -31.25 -15.30 -21.74
C MET A 301 -30.26 -16.28 -21.11
N ARG A 302 -28.95 -16.13 -21.37
CA ARG A 302 -27.90 -16.94 -20.73
C ARG A 302 -27.84 -16.70 -19.23
N ARG A 303 -27.91 -15.45 -18.77
CA ARG A 303 -27.89 -15.07 -17.34
C ARG A 303 -29.04 -15.66 -16.53
N ARG A 304 -30.17 -15.94 -17.19
CA ARG A 304 -31.39 -16.51 -16.57
C ARG A 304 -31.45 -18.03 -16.64
N LYS A 305 -30.44 -18.67 -17.22
CA LYS A 305 -30.27 -20.12 -17.22
C LYS A 305 -29.26 -20.50 -16.16
N VAL A 306 -29.27 -21.77 -15.75
CA VAL A 306 -28.22 -22.32 -14.91
C VAL A 306 -26.89 -22.21 -15.65
N ASP A 307 -25.86 -21.75 -14.94
CA ASP A 307 -24.50 -21.65 -15.46
C ASP A 307 -24.05 -22.99 -16.06
N SER A 308 -23.41 -22.95 -17.22
CA SER A 308 -22.79 -24.15 -17.80
C SER A 308 -21.66 -24.65 -16.90
N ILE A 309 -21.30 -25.93 -17.03
CA ILE A 309 -20.20 -26.55 -16.27
C ILE A 309 -18.91 -25.74 -16.41
N GLU A 310 -18.65 -25.21 -17.61
CA GLU A 310 -17.48 -24.37 -17.87
C GLU A 310 -17.51 -23.07 -17.05
N ILE A 311 -18.64 -22.36 -17.00
CA ILE A 311 -18.78 -21.13 -16.19
C ILE A 311 -18.66 -21.46 -14.70
N GLN A 312 -19.26 -22.56 -14.24
CA GLN A 312 -19.15 -23.00 -12.85
C GLN A 312 -17.70 -23.27 -12.45
N GLN A 313 -16.93 -23.93 -13.34
CA GLN A 313 -15.50 -24.15 -13.15
C GLN A 313 -14.72 -22.83 -13.13
N MET A 314 -15.02 -21.90 -14.03
CA MET A 314 -14.39 -20.57 -14.04
C MET A 314 -14.69 -19.80 -12.74
N LYS A 315 -15.93 -19.81 -12.26
CA LYS A 315 -16.33 -19.20 -10.98
C LYS A 315 -15.66 -19.88 -9.78
N ALA A 316 -15.44 -21.19 -9.82
CA ALA A 316 -14.70 -21.90 -8.77
C ALA A 316 -13.22 -21.49 -8.77
N GLN A 317 -12.58 -21.48 -9.94
CA GLN A 317 -11.19 -21.06 -10.13
C GLN A 317 -10.97 -19.61 -9.67
N ALA A 318 -11.84 -18.68 -10.08
CA ALA A 318 -11.75 -17.28 -9.67
C ALA A 318 -11.89 -17.10 -8.14
N ARG A 319 -12.80 -17.86 -7.50
CA ARG A 319 -12.96 -17.84 -6.03
C ARG A 319 -11.74 -18.39 -5.31
N GLU A 320 -11.17 -19.49 -5.81
CA GLU A 320 -9.95 -20.08 -5.24
C GLU A 320 -8.75 -19.16 -5.39
N GLU A 321 -8.58 -18.53 -6.55
CA GLU A 321 -7.51 -17.55 -6.81
C GLU A 321 -7.63 -16.31 -5.92
N LYS A 322 -8.84 -15.74 -5.80
CA LYS A 322 -9.10 -14.62 -4.88
C LYS A 322 -8.81 -15.00 -3.43
N ALA A 323 -9.21 -16.19 -2.99
CA ALA A 323 -8.92 -16.68 -1.64
C ALA A 323 -7.42 -16.88 -1.41
N ARG A 324 -6.70 -17.44 -2.40
CA ARG A 324 -5.24 -17.63 -2.36
C ARG A 324 -4.51 -16.29 -2.22
N LYS A 325 -4.84 -15.31 -3.07
CA LYS A 325 -4.28 -13.94 -3.02
C LYS A 325 -4.55 -13.28 -1.68
N LYS A 326 -5.78 -13.40 -1.14
CA LYS A 326 -6.12 -12.85 0.17
C LYS A 326 -5.24 -13.46 1.28
N MET A 327 -5.04 -14.78 1.28
CA MET A 327 -4.16 -15.44 2.25
C MET A 327 -2.69 -15.02 2.11
N GLU A 328 -2.21 -14.89 0.88
CA GLU A 328 -0.84 -14.44 0.60
C GLU A 328 -0.61 -13.00 1.08
N ASN A 329 -1.52 -12.09 0.77
CA ASN A 329 -1.47 -10.70 1.24
C ASN A 329 -1.51 -10.63 2.77
N GLN A 330 -2.36 -11.43 3.44
CA GLN A 330 -2.39 -11.52 4.90
C GLN A 330 -1.10 -12.09 5.50
N ARG A 331 -0.43 -13.02 4.80
CA ARG A 331 0.87 -13.54 5.23
C ARG A 331 1.94 -12.47 5.12
N LEU A 332 2.01 -11.78 3.98
CA LEU A 332 2.97 -10.70 3.75
C LEU A 332 2.78 -9.54 4.73
N ALA A 333 1.54 -9.16 5.00
CA ALA A 333 1.23 -8.11 5.97
C ALA A 333 1.71 -8.47 7.39
N ARG A 334 1.50 -9.73 7.83
CA ARG A 334 1.99 -10.21 9.12
C ARG A 334 3.51 -10.25 9.19
N GLU A 335 4.18 -10.70 8.12
CA GLU A 335 5.63 -10.71 8.04
C GLU A 335 6.22 -9.31 8.12
N LYS A 336 5.62 -8.35 7.39
CA LYS A 336 6.00 -6.93 7.45
C LYS A 336 5.85 -6.36 8.85
N GLN A 337 4.72 -6.63 9.52
CA GLN A 337 4.48 -6.17 10.89
C GLN A 337 5.52 -6.74 11.87
N LEU A 338 5.80 -8.04 11.81
CA LEU A 338 6.82 -8.67 12.65
C LEU A 338 8.20 -8.08 12.42
N ARG A 339 8.54 -7.73 11.17
CA ARG A 339 9.79 -7.08 10.82
C ARG A 339 9.89 -5.67 11.41
N GLU A 340 8.84 -4.87 11.30
CA GLU A 340 8.78 -3.52 11.89
C GLU A 340 8.86 -3.56 13.43
N GLU A 341 8.24 -4.54 14.06
CA GLU A 341 8.34 -4.75 15.52
C GLU A 341 9.75 -5.18 15.94
N ALA A 342 10.39 -6.07 15.18
CA ALA A 342 11.77 -6.48 15.42
C ALA A 342 12.77 -5.33 15.24
N GLU A 343 12.56 -4.47 14.25
CA GLU A 343 13.38 -3.29 14.01
C GLU A 343 13.25 -2.28 15.15
N ARG A 344 12.02 -1.99 15.60
CA ARG A 344 11.78 -1.15 16.80
C ARG A 344 12.44 -1.72 18.06
N ALA A 345 12.32 -3.03 18.28
CA ALA A 345 12.96 -3.69 19.42
C ALA A 345 14.50 -3.62 19.34
N LYS A 346 15.07 -3.73 18.13
CA LYS A 346 16.50 -3.58 17.88
C LYS A 346 16.97 -2.16 18.20
N GLU A 347 16.26 -1.13 17.72
CA GLU A 347 16.57 0.26 18.02
C GLU A 347 16.51 0.57 19.52
N GLU A 348 15.54 0.00 20.24
CA GLU A 348 15.43 0.15 21.69
C GLU A 348 16.63 -0.49 22.42
N LEU A 349 17.01 -1.69 22.01
CA LEU A 349 18.19 -2.38 22.55
C LEU A 349 19.48 -1.62 22.26
N GLU A 350 19.65 -1.08 21.04
CA GLU A 350 20.82 -0.29 20.67
C GLU A 350 20.93 0.99 21.51
N ARG A 351 19.80 1.69 21.73
CA ARG A 351 19.77 2.86 22.64
C ARG A 351 20.15 2.48 24.06
N ARG A 352 19.67 1.35 24.56
CA ARG A 352 20.00 0.87 25.91
C ARG A 352 21.47 0.46 26.03
N LEU A 353 22.02 -0.20 25.01
CA LEU A 353 23.45 -0.54 24.96
C LEU A 353 24.31 0.72 24.99
N PHE A 354 23.96 1.73 24.19
CA PHE A 354 24.68 3.01 24.19
C PHE A 354 24.67 3.68 25.58
N GLN A 355 23.54 3.67 26.29
CA GLN A 355 23.45 4.20 27.65
C GLN A 355 24.33 3.41 28.63
N LEU A 356 24.30 2.08 28.57
CA LEU A 356 25.13 1.23 29.44
C LEU A 356 26.62 1.40 29.16
N GLU A 357 27.02 1.55 27.89
CA GLU A 357 28.40 1.83 27.50
C GLU A 357 28.88 3.19 28.04
N ASP A 358 28.05 4.23 27.96
CA ASP A 358 28.37 5.54 28.50
C ASP A 358 28.46 5.52 30.04
N GLU A 359 27.51 4.86 30.71
CA GLU A 359 27.56 4.66 32.16
C GLU A 359 28.80 3.89 32.61
N ALA A 360 29.18 2.84 31.86
CA ALA A 360 30.39 2.06 32.11
C ALA A 360 31.65 2.92 31.91
N ARG A 361 31.70 3.72 30.85
CA ARG A 361 32.81 4.65 30.59
C ARG A 361 32.98 5.65 31.73
N GLN A 362 31.89 6.31 32.13
CA GLN A 362 31.92 7.26 33.25
C GLN A 362 32.35 6.60 34.56
N ALA A 363 31.85 5.39 34.85
CA ALA A 363 32.24 4.66 36.03
C ALA A 363 33.72 4.25 36.00
N ASN A 364 34.25 3.87 34.83
CA ASN A 364 35.65 3.52 34.64
C ASN A 364 36.58 4.75 34.77
N GLU A 365 36.19 5.90 34.21
CA GLU A 365 36.92 7.15 34.39
C GLU A 365 36.93 7.61 35.86
N ALA A 366 35.79 7.53 36.54
CA ALA A 366 35.69 7.84 37.96
C ALA A 366 36.58 6.90 38.79
N LEU A 367 36.61 5.61 38.44
CA LEU A 367 37.48 4.64 39.09
C LEU A 367 38.95 5.02 38.93
N LEU A 368 39.41 5.28 37.70
CA LEU A 368 40.79 5.63 37.41
C LEU A 368 41.21 6.90 38.18
N ARG A 369 40.41 7.97 38.12
CA ARG A 369 40.68 9.22 38.84
C ARG A 369 40.76 8.99 40.36
N SER A 370 39.89 8.14 40.90
CA SER A 370 39.87 7.83 42.33
C SER A 370 41.08 7.02 42.77
N GLN A 371 41.59 6.11 41.91
CA GLN A 371 42.80 5.35 42.15
C GLN A 371 44.04 6.24 42.15
N GLU A 372 44.19 7.09 41.13
CA GLU A 372 45.29 8.07 41.04
C GLU A 372 45.30 9.02 42.25
N ALA A 373 44.12 9.51 42.66
CA ALA A 373 43.99 10.36 43.85
C ALA A 373 44.37 9.61 45.13
N ALA A 374 43.95 8.35 45.29
CA ALA A 374 44.29 7.54 46.45
C ALA A 374 45.79 7.24 46.53
N GLU A 375 46.46 6.96 45.40
CA GLU A 375 47.91 6.75 45.37
C GLU A 375 48.67 8.01 45.78
N LEU A 376 48.31 9.16 45.20
CA LEU A 376 48.94 10.44 45.52
C LEU A 376 48.73 10.86 46.99
N LEU A 377 47.51 10.67 47.52
CA LEU A 377 47.19 10.98 48.91
C LEU A 377 47.93 10.05 49.87
N ALA A 378 48.07 8.77 49.54
CA ALA A 378 48.85 7.82 50.33
C ALA A 378 50.33 8.20 50.39
N GLU A 379 50.93 8.58 49.26
CA GLU A 379 52.32 9.03 49.21
C GLU A 379 52.52 10.32 50.03
N LYS A 380 51.64 11.32 49.86
CA LYS A 380 51.69 12.57 50.64
C LYS A 380 51.52 12.34 52.13
N ALA A 381 50.59 11.48 52.53
CA ALA A 381 50.36 11.15 53.94
C ALA A 381 51.60 10.47 54.55
N GLN A 382 52.26 9.57 53.80
CA GLN A 382 53.48 8.92 54.24
C GLN A 382 54.64 9.92 54.40
N ILE A 383 54.84 10.81 53.42
CA ILE A 383 55.87 11.85 53.49
C ILE A 383 55.64 12.76 54.70
N ALA A 384 54.41 13.24 54.90
CA ALA A 384 54.08 14.11 56.04
C ALA A 384 54.29 13.40 57.39
N GLU A 385 53.98 12.10 57.48
CA GLU A 385 54.23 11.30 58.68
C GLU A 385 55.73 11.08 58.95
N GLU A 386 56.51 10.79 57.90
CA GLU A 386 57.97 10.65 58.00
C GLU A 386 58.64 11.97 58.39
N GLU A 387 58.21 13.10 57.82
CA GLU A 387 58.69 14.44 58.19
C GLU A 387 58.32 14.78 59.64
N ALA A 388 57.09 14.47 60.09
CA ALA A 388 56.68 14.66 61.48
C ALA A 388 57.55 13.83 62.43
N LYS A 389 57.83 12.55 62.10
CA LYS A 389 58.71 11.69 62.90
C LYS A 389 60.13 12.23 62.97
N LEU A 390 60.69 12.68 61.85
CA LEU A 390 62.03 13.26 61.80
C LEU A 390 62.11 14.55 62.63
N LEU A 391 61.11 15.43 62.53
CA LEU A 391 61.04 16.65 63.33
C LEU A 391 60.88 16.35 64.83
N ALA A 392 60.08 15.34 65.19
CA ALA A 392 59.95 14.89 66.57
C ALA A 392 61.27 14.30 67.11
N GLN A 393 62.00 13.54 66.29
CA GLN A 393 63.33 13.04 66.65
C GLN A 393 64.32 14.20 66.85
N ASN A 394 64.39 15.14 65.91
CA ASN A 394 65.24 16.33 66.03
C ASN A 394 64.87 17.18 67.26
N ALA A 395 63.59 17.29 67.59
CA ALA A 395 63.13 17.96 68.80
C ALA A 395 63.61 17.24 70.07
N ALA A 396 63.53 15.90 70.09
CA ALA A 396 64.02 15.09 71.20
C ALA A 396 65.54 15.21 71.36
N GLU A 397 66.30 15.23 70.27
CA GLU A 397 67.75 15.45 70.28
C GLU A 397 68.12 16.86 70.79
N ALA A 398 67.39 17.90 70.35
CA ALA A 398 67.57 19.27 70.85
C ALA A 398 67.25 19.39 72.36
N GLU A 399 66.23 18.68 72.83
CA GLU A 399 65.87 18.61 74.26
C GLU A 399 66.96 17.88 75.08
N GLN A 400 67.52 16.80 74.56
CA GLN A 400 68.65 16.10 75.19
C GLN A 400 69.90 17.00 75.28
N GLU A 401 70.20 17.76 74.23
CA GLU A 401 71.32 18.72 74.24
C GLU A 401 71.06 19.87 75.22
N ARG A 402 69.81 20.38 75.30
CA ARG A 402 69.40 21.36 76.32
C ARG A 402 69.66 20.83 77.73
N GLN A 403 69.26 19.59 78.02
CA GLN A 403 69.49 18.95 79.32
C GLN A 403 71.00 18.79 79.62
N ARG A 404 71.83 18.47 78.62
CA ARG A 404 73.29 18.42 78.79
C ARG A 404 73.89 19.79 79.11
N LEU A 405 73.45 20.84 78.43
CA LEU A 405 73.87 22.22 78.69
C LEU A 405 73.46 22.67 80.10
N GLU A 406 72.26 22.30 80.55
CA GLU A 406 71.74 22.58 81.91
C GLU A 406 72.61 21.94 83.00
N ILE A 407 72.94 20.65 82.86
CA ILE A 407 73.81 19.92 83.80
C ILE A 407 75.24 20.52 83.82
N THR A 408 75.73 21.00 82.68
CA THR A 408 77.06 21.59 82.56
C THR A 408 77.13 22.99 83.18
N ALA A 409 76.07 23.80 83.03
CA ALA A 409 75.96 25.14 83.63
C ALA A 409 75.94 25.13 85.17
N LEU A 410 75.62 23.99 85.81
CA LEU A 410 75.66 23.82 87.26
C LEU A 410 77.08 23.69 87.84
N LYS A 411 78.11 23.45 87.01
CA LYS A 411 79.47 23.08 87.47
C LYS A 411 80.46 24.25 87.64
N THR A 412 80.27 25.38 86.95
CA THR A 412 81.22 26.52 86.95
C THR A 412 80.50 27.87 87.02
N LYS A 413 80.92 28.77 87.94
CA LYS A 413 80.24 30.05 88.22
C LYS A 413 80.49 31.15 87.17
N GLU A 414 81.59 31.06 86.42
CA GLU A 414 82.01 32.05 85.40
C GLU A 414 81.40 31.80 84.00
N GLU A 415 81.01 30.57 83.66
CA GLU A 415 80.45 30.24 82.32
C GLU A 415 78.90 30.25 82.28
N LYS A 416 78.25 30.44 83.43
CA LYS A 416 76.81 30.32 83.63
C LYS A 416 75.96 31.19 82.69
N ARG A 417 76.34 32.45 82.46
CA ARG A 417 75.56 33.38 81.60
C ARG A 417 75.57 33.00 80.12
N LEU A 418 76.70 32.50 79.61
CA LEU A 418 76.83 32.10 78.21
C LEU A 418 76.07 30.78 77.95
N MET A 419 76.12 29.84 78.89
CA MET A 419 75.36 28.59 78.81
C MET A 419 73.86 28.80 78.98
N GLU A 420 73.41 29.72 79.85
CA GLU A 420 71.99 30.11 79.95
C GLU A 420 71.45 30.69 78.63
N GLN A 421 72.25 31.47 77.90
CA GLN A 421 71.86 31.99 76.59
C GLN A 421 71.71 30.84 75.57
N LYS A 422 72.69 29.94 75.47
CA LYS A 422 72.63 28.77 74.57
C LYS A 422 71.47 27.83 74.91
N MET A 423 71.16 27.67 76.20
CA MET A 423 70.03 26.86 76.66
C MET A 423 68.68 27.46 76.22
N ARG A 424 68.52 28.79 76.31
CA ARG A 424 67.32 29.48 75.79
C ARG A 424 67.21 29.39 74.27
N GLU A 425 68.32 29.48 73.56
CA GLU A 425 68.35 29.29 72.10
C GLU A 425 67.95 27.86 71.71
N ALA A 426 68.48 26.84 72.40
CA ALA A 426 68.10 25.43 72.22
C ALA A 426 66.63 25.16 72.57
N GLU A 427 66.12 25.73 73.67
CA GLU A 427 64.70 25.65 74.06
C GLU A 427 63.79 26.25 72.99
N LEU A 428 64.16 27.41 72.44
CA LEU A 428 63.39 28.06 71.39
C LEU A 428 63.40 27.27 70.08
N ILE A 429 64.48 26.55 69.77
CA ILE A 429 64.57 25.63 68.63
C ILE A 429 63.70 24.39 68.88
N ALA A 430 63.78 23.76 70.06
CA ALA A 430 62.96 22.59 70.41
C ALA A 430 61.45 22.90 70.35
N VAL A 431 61.01 24.03 70.91
CA VAL A 431 59.61 24.47 70.85
C VAL A 431 59.14 24.70 69.41
N LYS A 432 60.00 25.24 68.53
CA LYS A 432 59.67 25.41 67.10
C LYS A 432 59.55 24.06 66.39
N LEU A 433 60.46 23.12 66.64
CA LEU A 433 60.44 21.79 66.04
C LEU A 433 59.22 20.98 66.48
N VAL A 434 58.83 21.05 67.76
CA VAL A 434 57.60 20.41 68.25
C VAL A 434 56.36 21.00 67.58
N LYS A 435 56.24 22.32 67.49
CA LYS A 435 55.10 22.97 66.81
C LYS A 435 54.99 22.59 65.34
N GLU A 436 56.12 22.50 64.65
CA GLU A 436 56.16 22.09 63.24
C GLU A 436 55.84 20.60 63.08
N SER A 437 56.36 19.74 63.96
CA SER A 437 56.01 18.31 64.04
C SER A 437 54.51 18.12 64.23
N ASP A 438 53.89 18.83 65.19
CA ASP A 438 52.45 18.75 65.45
C ASP A 438 51.63 19.22 64.23
N ARG A 439 52.13 20.22 63.49
CA ARG A 439 51.51 20.71 62.26
C ARG A 439 51.54 19.63 61.17
N ARG A 440 52.71 19.02 60.94
CA ARG A 440 52.87 17.94 59.94
C ARG A 440 52.09 16.68 60.33
N ALA A 441 52.02 16.36 61.62
CA ALA A 441 51.20 15.26 62.11
C ALA A 441 49.70 15.49 61.85
N LYS A 442 49.19 16.71 62.08
CA LYS A 442 47.79 17.07 61.73
C LYS A 442 47.53 17.03 60.23
N GLU A 443 48.48 17.49 59.42
CA GLU A 443 48.41 17.39 57.96
C GLU A 443 48.37 15.92 57.49
N ALA A 444 49.20 15.05 58.07
CA ALA A 444 49.19 13.62 57.78
C ALA A 444 47.84 12.97 58.13
N GLU A 445 47.24 13.32 59.27
CA GLU A 445 45.91 12.81 59.65
C GLU A 445 44.80 13.30 58.72
N HIS A 446 44.85 14.57 58.27
CA HIS A 446 43.92 15.08 57.25
C HIS A 446 44.07 14.33 55.93
N LEU A 447 45.30 14.13 55.45
CA LEU A 447 45.58 13.39 54.22
C LEU A 447 45.12 11.92 54.30
N LYS A 448 45.19 11.29 55.49
CA LYS A 448 44.63 9.95 55.73
C LYS A 448 43.11 9.93 55.65
N GLN A 449 42.42 10.99 56.10
CA GLN A 449 40.97 11.11 55.95
C GLN A 449 40.58 11.26 54.47
N ASP A 450 41.25 12.15 53.73
CA ASP A 450 41.03 12.33 52.29
C ASP A 450 41.30 11.02 51.52
N LEU A 451 42.35 10.27 51.90
CA LEU A 451 42.66 8.96 51.34
C LEU A 451 41.53 7.95 51.58
N HIS A 452 40.91 7.97 52.75
CA HIS A 452 39.77 7.11 53.06
C HIS A 452 38.58 7.42 52.15
N GLU A 453 38.26 8.69 51.95
CA GLU A 453 37.19 9.15 51.05
C GLU A 453 37.49 8.75 49.59
N ALA A 454 38.73 8.89 49.13
CA ALA A 454 39.15 8.43 47.81
C ALA A 454 38.99 6.90 47.64
N ARG A 455 39.32 6.09 48.66
CA ARG A 455 39.10 4.64 48.61
C ARG A 455 37.63 4.23 48.66
N GLU A 456 36.78 5.03 49.32
CA GLU A 456 35.32 4.84 49.29
C GLU A 456 34.75 5.10 47.89
N ALA A 457 35.17 6.19 47.26
CA ALA A 457 34.78 6.54 45.90
C ALA A 457 35.23 5.47 44.89
N GLU A 458 36.45 4.94 45.05
CA GLU A 458 36.97 3.80 44.27
C GLU A 458 36.06 2.57 44.39
N ARG A 459 35.66 2.19 45.61
CA ARG A 459 34.73 1.08 45.87
C ARG A 459 33.37 1.29 45.20
N LYS A 460 32.82 2.51 45.29
CA LYS A 460 31.54 2.86 44.65
C LYS A 460 31.62 2.75 43.12
N ALA A 461 32.70 3.23 42.52
CA ALA A 461 32.92 3.13 41.07
C ALA A 461 33.07 1.67 40.60
N LYS A 462 33.83 0.85 41.34
CA LYS A 462 33.93 -0.60 41.12
C LYS A 462 32.57 -1.31 41.22
N GLN A 463 31.78 -0.97 42.24
CA GLN A 463 30.45 -1.56 42.43
C GLN A 463 29.52 -1.21 41.26
N LYS A 464 29.52 0.05 40.80
CA LYS A 464 28.73 0.48 39.64
C LYS A 464 29.08 -0.32 38.37
N LEU A 465 30.36 -0.56 38.11
CA LEU A 465 30.80 -1.41 36.99
C LEU A 465 30.32 -2.86 37.11
N LEU A 466 30.34 -3.44 38.32
CA LEU A 466 29.83 -4.78 38.57
C LEU A 466 28.32 -4.89 38.33
N ASP A 467 27.56 -3.87 38.74
CA ASP A 467 26.11 -3.85 38.57
C ASP A 467 25.72 -3.72 37.09
N ILE A 468 26.45 -2.91 36.30
CA ILE A 468 26.33 -2.85 34.84
C ILE A 468 26.62 -4.21 34.20
N THR A 469 27.65 -4.92 34.68
CA THR A 469 28.04 -6.23 34.15
C THR A 469 27.01 -7.33 34.46
N LYS A 470 26.38 -7.29 35.64
CA LYS A 470 25.35 -8.27 36.04
C LYS A 470 24.07 -8.15 35.21
N LEU A 471 23.73 -6.95 34.75
CA LEU A 471 22.61 -6.72 33.83
C LEU A 471 22.81 -7.36 32.44
N ASN A 472 24.04 -7.78 32.11
CA ASN A 472 24.41 -8.34 30.81
C ASN A 472 24.32 -9.88 30.73
N TYR A 473 23.79 -10.56 31.76
CA TYR A 473 23.36 -11.95 31.67
C TYR A 473 21.82 -12.06 31.69
N PRO A 474 21.16 -11.91 30.54
CA PRO A 474 19.86 -12.54 30.37
C PRO A 474 20.06 -14.05 30.45
N HIS A 475 19.33 -14.69 31.36
CA HIS A 475 19.09 -16.12 31.33
C HIS A 475 18.74 -16.50 29.88
N MET A 476 19.60 -17.28 29.22
CA MET A 476 19.35 -17.68 27.83
C MET A 476 17.98 -18.37 27.77
N VAL A 477 17.03 -17.74 27.11
CA VAL A 477 15.77 -18.36 26.73
C VAL A 477 16.15 -19.48 25.76
N LYS A 478 16.00 -20.73 26.20
CA LYS A 478 16.12 -21.89 25.30
C LYS A 478 15.06 -21.73 24.22
N TYR A 479 15.51 -21.47 22.99
CA TYR A 479 14.67 -21.68 21.81
C TYR A 479 14.23 -23.15 21.78
N PRO A 480 12.94 -23.45 21.55
CA PRO A 480 12.52 -24.82 21.31
C PRO A 480 13.09 -25.25 19.96
N GLN A 481 14.14 -26.09 19.98
CA GLN A 481 14.50 -26.89 18.82
C GLN A 481 13.38 -27.89 18.59
N SER A 482 12.62 -27.69 17.52
CA SER A 482 11.78 -28.74 16.95
C SER A 482 12.62 -29.53 15.96
N SER A 483 12.94 -30.77 16.32
CA SER A 483 13.25 -31.82 15.36
C SER A 483 12.34 -33.02 15.63
N PRO A 484 11.86 -33.71 14.59
CA PRO A 484 10.76 -34.65 14.68
C PRO A 484 11.28 -36.00 15.15
N THR A 485 10.69 -36.55 16.20
CA THR A 485 10.77 -37.99 16.46
C THR A 485 9.41 -38.53 16.83
N ASP A 486 8.93 -39.43 15.97
CA ASP A 486 7.94 -40.45 16.29
C ASP A 486 8.28 -41.11 17.63
N ARG A 487 7.28 -41.22 18.50
CA ARG A 487 7.01 -42.45 19.25
C ARG A 487 5.66 -42.37 19.97
N ASP A 488 4.85 -43.36 19.64
CA ASP A 488 3.66 -43.79 20.34
C ASP A 488 3.85 -43.84 21.87
N ALA A 489 2.88 -43.27 22.58
CA ALA A 489 2.53 -43.71 23.93
C ALA A 489 1.05 -43.41 24.19
N ASN A 490 0.26 -44.47 24.10
CA ASN A 490 -1.07 -44.63 24.67
C ASN A 490 -1.20 -43.92 26.03
N PHE A 491 -2.19 -43.03 26.16
CA PHE A 491 -2.76 -42.69 27.45
C PHE A 491 -4.28 -42.61 27.39
N ASP A 492 -4.84 -42.96 28.54
CA ASP A 492 -6.10 -43.62 28.78
C ASP A 492 -7.34 -42.72 28.65
N LYS A 493 -8.50 -43.37 28.49
CA LYS A 493 -9.84 -42.77 28.38
C LYS A 493 -10.19 -41.95 29.62
N GLY A 494 -10.24 -40.63 29.45
CA GLY A 494 -10.99 -39.72 30.31
C GLY A 494 -11.90 -38.83 29.46
N SER A 495 -13.19 -39.14 29.41
CA SER A 495 -14.18 -38.32 28.70
C SER A 495 -14.42 -37.01 29.43
N ILE A 496 -13.79 -35.93 28.97
CA ILE A 496 -14.25 -34.56 29.20
C ILE A 496 -14.52 -33.98 27.81
N LYS A 497 -15.77 -34.11 27.35
CA LYS A 497 -16.30 -33.33 26.22
C LYS A 497 -16.46 -31.88 26.70
N LEU A 498 -15.38 -31.10 26.61
CA LEU A 498 -15.46 -29.65 26.59
C LEU A 498 -15.67 -29.21 25.14
N ASP A 499 -16.74 -28.46 24.92
CA ASP A 499 -17.33 -28.11 23.64
C ASP A 499 -16.49 -27.07 22.87
N LEU A 500 -15.27 -27.46 22.47
CA LEU A 500 -14.31 -26.59 21.77
C LEU A 500 -14.88 -26.01 20.46
N LYS A 501 -15.77 -26.75 19.79
CA LYS A 501 -16.40 -26.30 18.54
C LYS A 501 -17.31 -25.08 18.72
N ASP A 502 -17.89 -24.91 19.90
CA ASP A 502 -18.88 -23.87 20.17
C ASP A 502 -18.20 -22.52 20.53
N ILE A 503 -17.00 -22.58 21.11
CA ILE A 503 -16.15 -21.40 21.38
C ILE A 503 -15.57 -20.85 20.08
N ASP A 504 -15.07 -21.73 19.20
CA ASP A 504 -14.51 -21.33 17.91
C ASP A 504 -15.58 -20.74 16.97
N LEU A 505 -16.81 -21.29 16.98
CA LEU A 505 -17.93 -20.71 16.22
C LEU A 505 -18.31 -19.32 16.74
N LYS A 506 -18.38 -19.14 18.07
CA LYS A 506 -18.69 -17.84 18.68
C LYS A 506 -17.60 -16.81 18.40
N ARG A 507 -16.33 -17.23 18.44
CA ARG A 507 -15.19 -16.37 18.08
C ARG A 507 -15.23 -15.95 16.62
N LEU A 508 -15.48 -16.89 15.71
CA LEU A 508 -15.62 -16.61 14.28
C LEU A 508 -16.83 -15.70 14.00
N SER A 509 -17.96 -15.94 14.66
CA SER A 509 -19.15 -15.10 14.54
C SER A 509 -18.89 -13.67 15.03
N PHE A 510 -18.16 -13.50 16.14
CA PHE A 510 -17.78 -12.19 16.66
C PHE A 510 -16.81 -11.47 15.72
N GLU A 511 -15.88 -12.21 15.12
CA GLU A 511 -14.92 -11.69 14.15
C GLU A 511 -15.62 -11.25 12.84
N ILE A 512 -16.59 -12.03 12.35
CA ILE A 512 -17.44 -11.66 11.21
C ILE A 512 -18.27 -10.41 11.51
N GLU A 513 -18.90 -10.33 12.69
CA GLU A 513 -19.70 -9.16 13.06
C GLU A 513 -18.82 -7.91 13.23
N ARG A 514 -17.61 -8.07 13.79
CA ARG A 514 -16.61 -6.98 13.86
C ARG A 514 -16.20 -6.50 12.47
N GLU A 515 -15.84 -7.40 11.56
CA GLU A 515 -15.50 -7.04 10.17
C GLU A 515 -16.67 -6.35 9.47
N ARG A 516 -17.91 -6.81 9.73
CA ARG A 516 -19.12 -6.19 9.18
C ARG A 516 -19.34 -4.77 9.71
N LEU A 517 -19.14 -4.54 11.00
CA LEU A 517 -19.26 -3.22 11.61
C LEU A 517 -18.16 -2.27 11.09
N ASP A 518 -16.92 -2.74 11.00
CA ASP A 518 -15.81 -1.98 10.41
C ASP A 518 -16.10 -1.60 8.96
N TYR A 519 -16.69 -2.52 8.17
CA TYR A 519 -17.11 -2.24 6.80
C TYR A 519 -18.20 -1.16 6.74
N LEU A 520 -19.23 -1.26 7.59
CA LEU A 520 -20.32 -0.28 7.64
C LEU A 520 -19.80 1.12 8.04
N GLU A 521 -18.88 1.19 9.00
CA GLU A 521 -18.27 2.46 9.42
C GLU A 521 -17.42 3.07 8.29
N LYS A 522 -16.60 2.27 7.62
CA LYS A 522 -15.82 2.71 6.45
C LYS A 522 -16.72 3.18 5.32
N SER A 523 -17.80 2.45 5.03
CA SER A 523 -18.78 2.82 4.00
C SER A 523 -19.45 4.15 4.31
N LYS A 524 -19.84 4.38 5.57
CA LYS A 524 -20.44 5.65 5.98
C LYS A 524 -19.45 6.81 5.86
N LYS A 525 -18.21 6.63 6.33
CA LYS A 525 -17.14 7.64 6.18
C LYS A 525 -16.88 7.98 4.72
N PHE A 526 -16.92 6.98 3.85
CA PHE A 526 -16.77 7.15 2.40
C PHE A 526 -17.92 7.98 1.80
N GLU A 527 -19.17 7.69 2.16
CA GLU A 527 -20.33 8.47 1.71
C GLU A 527 -20.28 9.93 2.18
N ASP A 528 -19.91 10.15 3.44
CA ASP A 528 -19.79 11.49 4.02
C ASP A 528 -18.71 12.30 3.29
N ARG A 529 -17.54 11.71 3.00
CA ARG A 529 -16.48 12.37 2.21
C ARG A 529 -16.89 12.63 0.76
N LEU A 530 -17.64 11.72 0.13
CA LEU A 530 -18.11 11.94 -1.23
C LEU A 530 -19.09 13.12 -1.29
N LYS A 531 -19.91 13.27 -0.24
CA LYS A 531 -20.82 14.41 -0.08
C LYS A 531 -20.04 15.71 0.14
N GLU A 532 -18.97 15.69 0.92
CA GLU A 532 -18.08 16.83 1.13
C GLU A 532 -17.38 17.24 -0.18
N LEU A 533 -16.78 16.29 -0.91
CA LEU A 533 -16.19 16.52 -2.23
C LEU A 533 -17.18 17.18 -3.19
N LYS A 534 -18.43 16.71 -3.18
CA LYS A 534 -19.51 17.28 -3.97
C LYS A 534 -19.77 18.74 -3.62
N SER A 535 -19.86 19.05 -2.33
CA SER A 535 -20.04 20.43 -1.87
C SER A 535 -18.85 21.33 -2.24
N GLU A 536 -17.61 20.85 -2.09
CA GLU A 536 -16.39 21.59 -2.45
C GLU A 536 -16.29 21.88 -3.95
N ILE A 537 -16.50 20.85 -4.79
CA ILE A 537 -16.42 21.00 -6.24
C ILE A 537 -17.51 21.97 -6.72
N LEU A 538 -18.74 21.82 -6.23
CA LEU A 538 -19.86 22.70 -6.60
C LEU A 538 -19.60 24.17 -6.24
N ALA A 539 -18.93 24.46 -5.12
CA ALA A 539 -18.59 25.82 -4.73
C ALA A 539 -17.59 26.51 -5.68
N LEU A 540 -16.80 25.73 -6.43
CA LEU A 540 -15.77 26.20 -7.35
C LEU A 540 -16.22 26.17 -8.82
N LYS A 541 -17.50 25.83 -9.06
CA LYS A 541 -18.08 25.79 -10.40
C LYS A 541 -18.10 27.20 -10.99
N LEU A 542 -17.62 27.34 -12.22
CA LEU A 542 -17.79 28.58 -12.97
C LEU A 542 -19.30 28.80 -13.21
N GLU A 543 -19.82 29.97 -12.84
CA GLU A 543 -21.18 30.36 -13.23
C GLU A 543 -21.25 30.40 -14.76
N GLU A 544 -21.98 29.45 -15.36
CA GLU A 544 -22.22 29.46 -16.79
C GLU A 544 -23.07 30.69 -17.13
N LYS A 545 -22.48 31.69 -17.79
CA LYS A 545 -23.23 32.51 -18.75
C LYS A 545 -23.88 31.54 -19.71
N GLN A 546 -25.21 31.52 -19.72
CA GLN A 546 -26.09 30.72 -20.58
C GLN A 546 -25.43 30.31 -21.88
N SER A 547 -24.84 29.12 -21.87
CA SER A 547 -24.41 28.42 -23.07
C SER A 547 -25.40 27.29 -23.22
N GLY A 548 -26.56 27.60 -23.81
CA GLY A 548 -27.51 26.58 -24.20
C GLY A 548 -26.84 25.66 -25.19
N LEU A 549 -26.49 24.45 -24.75
CA LEU A 549 -26.17 23.25 -25.52
C LEU A 549 -25.91 22.16 -24.47
N TYR A 550 -26.89 21.28 -24.26
CA TYR A 550 -26.79 19.83 -24.44
C TYR A 550 -28.21 19.26 -24.47
#